data_AF-A0A933HUP1-F1
#
_entry.id   AF-A0A933HUP1-F1
#
_cell.length_a   1.000
_cell.length_b   1.000
_cell.length_c   1.000
_cell.angle_alpha   90.00
_cell.angle_beta   90.00
_cell.angle_gamma   90.00
#
_symmetry.space_group_name_H-M   'P 1'
#
loop_
_entity.id
_entity.type
_entity.pdbx_description
1 polymer ?
#
loop_
_entity_poly.entity_id
_entity_poly.type
_entity_poly.pdbx_seq_one_letter_code
_entity_poly.pdbx_strand_id
1 'polypeptide(L)'
;MAALLLGLSCEGLAAGKPAKAASKQADPETIKLVEFFVQAPVADLPPEAVPYFMEVDTGALPTRLLHRYLAKRVELQSLKRLAEGKGKGSLRRLGQDPQTTCGDPDILTPQALGLLRKMGFNEYKDTEVSFLMKETSCTQCELRSEFTLTVIQLQAKPGRKRPAVRFLFRDDDPIIALLAHYYSGTRPRNTSFFGIGGSPKCRY
;
A
#
# COMPACT_ATOMS: atom_id res chain seq x y z
N MET A 1 -76.23 12.55 18.94
CA MET A 1 -75.85 13.97 18.72
C MET A 1 -74.55 14.18 19.49
N ALA A 2 -73.37 14.05 18.87
CA ALA A 2 -72.71 14.98 17.94
C ALA A 2 -72.23 16.27 18.61
N ALA A 3 -70.90 16.41 18.79
CA ALA A 3 -70.06 17.64 18.80
C ALA A 3 -68.65 17.27 19.32
N LEU A 4 -67.78 16.67 18.49
CA LEU A 4 -66.59 17.29 17.89
C LEU A 4 -66.19 18.68 18.44
N LEU A 5 -65.04 18.75 19.11
CA LEU A 5 -64.18 19.94 19.16
C LEU A 5 -62.74 19.52 18.86
N LEU A 6 -62.28 19.95 17.68
CA LEU A 6 -60.93 19.87 17.16
C LEU A 6 -60.03 20.90 17.85
N GLY A 7 -58.90 20.48 18.39
CA GLY A 7 -57.80 21.35 18.78
C GLY A 7 -56.50 20.87 18.11
N LEU A 8 -56.28 21.32 16.87
CA LEU A 8 -54.99 21.21 16.20
C LEU A 8 -54.03 22.26 16.78
N SER A 9 -52.98 21.83 17.48
CA SER A 9 -51.78 22.63 17.67
C SER A 9 -50.70 22.08 16.74
N CYS A 10 -50.53 22.75 15.59
CA CYS A 10 -49.33 22.68 14.77
C CYS A 10 -48.24 23.52 15.44
N GLU A 11 -47.33 22.90 16.19
CA GLU A 11 -46.07 23.55 16.54
C GLU A 11 -45.04 23.28 15.44
N GLY A 12 -44.49 24.39 14.96
CA GLY A 12 -43.74 24.49 13.72
C GLY A 12 -42.49 23.61 13.69
N LEU A 13 -42.37 22.88 12.59
CA LEU A 13 -41.10 22.43 12.03
C LEU A 13 -40.24 23.68 11.76
N ALA A 14 -39.45 24.08 12.75
CA ALA A 14 -38.37 25.02 12.55
C ALA A 14 -37.47 24.49 11.43
N ALA A 15 -37.38 25.30 10.38
CA ALA A 15 -36.58 25.06 9.20
C ALA A 15 -35.15 24.64 9.59
N GLY A 16 -34.87 23.34 9.45
CA GLY A 16 -33.51 22.83 9.45
C GLY A 16 -32.76 23.55 8.35
N LYS A 17 -31.84 24.45 8.74
CA LYS A 17 -30.82 24.97 7.84
C LYS A 17 -30.25 23.78 7.07
N PRO A 18 -30.25 23.78 5.72
CA PRO A 18 -29.52 22.76 5.00
C PRO A 18 -28.07 22.88 5.45
N ALA A 19 -27.59 21.86 6.17
CA ALA A 19 -26.18 21.70 6.45
C ALA A 19 -25.50 21.66 5.09
N LYS A 20 -24.90 22.79 4.72
CA LYS A 20 -23.98 22.91 3.60
C LYS A 20 -22.97 21.80 3.82
N ALA A 21 -23.02 20.75 3.02
CA ALA A 21 -22.00 19.70 3.01
C ALA A 21 -20.68 20.41 2.74
N ALA A 22 -19.96 20.76 3.81
CA ALA A 22 -18.65 21.34 3.72
C ALA A 22 -17.83 20.35 2.91
N SER A 23 -17.34 20.79 1.75
CA SER A 23 -16.44 20.02 0.93
C SER A 23 -15.33 19.50 1.83
N LYS A 24 -15.23 18.17 1.97
CA LYS A 24 -14.09 17.48 2.57
C LYS A 24 -12.87 17.69 1.67
N GLN A 25 -12.45 18.92 1.47
CA GLN A 25 -11.26 19.23 0.70
C GLN A 25 -10.14 19.46 1.71
N ALA A 26 -8.99 18.85 1.44
CA ALA A 26 -7.81 19.02 2.28
C ALA A 26 -7.47 20.51 2.39
N ASP A 27 -6.92 20.91 3.53
CA ASP A 27 -6.47 22.28 3.72
C ASP A 27 -5.34 22.63 2.71
N PRO A 28 -5.13 23.92 2.42
CA PRO A 28 -4.13 24.33 1.42
C PRO A 28 -2.69 23.93 1.76
N GLU A 29 -2.35 23.76 3.04
CA GLU A 29 -1.00 23.37 3.46
C GLU A 29 -0.77 21.88 3.20
N THR A 30 -1.75 21.03 3.50
CA THR A 30 -1.75 19.61 3.13
C THR A 30 -1.62 19.43 1.61
N ILE A 31 -2.31 20.24 0.81
CA ILE A 31 -2.21 20.19 -0.65
C ILE A 31 -0.78 20.54 -1.10
N LYS A 32 -0.19 21.62 -0.56
CA LYS A 32 1.20 22.02 -0.86
C LYS A 32 2.20 20.95 -0.46
N LEU A 33 2.03 20.34 0.72
CA LEU A 33 2.85 19.23 1.19
C LEU A 33 2.81 18.08 0.19
N VAL A 34 1.61 17.66 -0.22
CA VAL A 34 1.45 16.56 -1.18
C VAL A 34 2.06 16.93 -2.53
N GLU A 35 1.84 18.15 -3.03
CA GLU A 35 2.41 18.60 -4.30
C GLU A 35 3.93 18.58 -4.31
N PHE A 36 4.56 19.02 -3.22
CA PHE A 36 6.00 18.97 -3.05
C PHE A 36 6.49 17.52 -3.03
N PHE A 37 5.89 16.66 -2.19
CA PHE A 37 6.30 15.26 -2.03
C PHE A 37 6.19 14.45 -3.33
N VAL A 38 5.15 14.68 -4.14
CA VAL A 38 4.97 13.92 -5.39
C VAL A 38 5.84 14.40 -6.55
N GLN A 39 6.51 15.55 -6.41
CA GLN A 39 7.39 16.13 -7.43
C GLN A 39 8.86 15.96 -7.07
N ALA A 40 9.20 16.04 -5.79
CA ALA A 40 10.57 15.95 -5.33
C ALA A 40 11.14 14.52 -5.41
N PRO A 41 12.42 14.37 -5.78
CA PRO A 41 13.18 13.14 -5.55
C PRO A 41 13.14 12.73 -4.07
N VAL A 42 13.16 11.43 -3.79
CA VAL A 42 13.09 10.94 -2.39
C VAL A 42 14.25 11.46 -1.54
N ALA A 43 15.43 11.61 -2.14
CA ALA A 43 16.62 12.12 -1.47
C ALA A 43 16.45 13.57 -0.94
N ASP A 44 15.55 14.34 -1.54
CA ASP A 44 15.32 15.75 -1.21
C ASP A 44 14.11 15.94 -0.28
N LEU A 45 13.47 14.85 0.16
CA LEU A 45 12.31 14.93 1.05
C LEU A 45 12.74 15.17 2.50
N PRO A 46 12.09 16.11 3.21
CA PRO A 46 12.32 16.35 4.62
C PRO A 46 11.84 15.15 5.45
N PRO A 47 12.73 14.44 6.16
CA PRO A 47 12.37 13.24 6.91
C PRO A 47 11.26 13.48 7.95
N GLU A 48 11.26 14.65 8.58
CA GLU A 48 10.28 15.09 9.57
C GLU A 48 8.86 15.25 9.02
N ALA A 49 8.71 15.51 7.72
CA ALA A 49 7.39 15.69 7.09
C ALA A 49 6.82 14.37 6.54
N VAL A 50 7.63 13.30 6.46
CA VAL A 50 7.19 11.99 5.95
C VAL A 50 5.99 11.44 6.75
N PRO A 51 5.99 11.42 8.10
CA PRO A 51 4.84 10.92 8.86
C PRO A 51 3.54 11.64 8.51
N TYR A 52 3.58 12.97 8.44
CA TYR A 52 2.41 13.79 8.07
C TYR A 52 1.92 13.48 6.65
N PHE A 53 2.83 13.32 5.69
CA PHE A 53 2.48 12.91 4.33
C PHE A 53 1.80 11.52 4.31
N MET A 54 2.28 10.57 5.11
CA MET A 54 1.73 9.21 5.17
C MET A 54 0.30 9.16 5.71
N GLU A 55 -0.12 10.15 6.50
CA GLU A 55 -1.42 10.22 7.18
C GLU A 55 -2.49 11.02 6.41
N VAL A 56 -2.15 11.62 5.27
CA VAL A 56 -3.09 12.44 4.49
C VAL A 56 -4.34 11.66 4.07
N ASP A 57 -5.51 12.25 4.32
CA ASP A 57 -6.80 11.69 3.89
C ASP A 57 -6.95 11.72 2.37
N THR A 58 -6.90 10.53 1.77
CA THR A 58 -7.10 10.33 0.33
C THR A 58 -8.46 10.80 -0.19
N GLY A 59 -9.50 10.79 0.64
CA GLY A 59 -10.84 11.27 0.27
C GLY A 59 -10.90 12.78 0.13
N ALA A 60 -9.94 13.49 0.72
CA ALA A 60 -9.87 14.95 0.72
C ALA A 60 -8.95 15.53 -0.36
N LEU A 61 -8.23 14.67 -1.08
CA LEU A 61 -7.30 15.09 -2.13
C LEU A 61 -7.99 15.27 -3.49
N PRO A 62 -7.57 16.27 -4.29
CA PRO A 62 -8.04 16.39 -5.66
C PRO A 62 -7.54 15.19 -6.49
N THR A 63 -8.37 14.71 -7.42
CA THR A 63 -8.10 13.52 -8.25
C THR A 63 -6.74 13.58 -8.94
N ARG A 64 -6.32 14.77 -9.41
CA ARG A 64 -5.01 14.99 -10.04
C ARG A 64 -3.84 14.61 -9.13
N LEU A 65 -3.94 14.88 -7.83
CA LEU A 65 -2.89 14.56 -6.85
C LEU A 65 -3.05 13.16 -6.27
N LEU A 66 -4.29 12.69 -6.12
CA LEU A 66 -4.60 11.40 -5.50
C LEU A 66 -3.76 10.24 -6.06
N HIS A 67 -3.70 10.10 -7.39
CA HIS A 67 -2.96 8.96 -8.00
C HIS A 67 -1.45 9.04 -7.74
N ARG A 68 -0.89 10.25 -7.78
CA ARG A 68 0.54 10.48 -7.52
C ARG A 68 0.86 10.29 -6.05
N TYR A 69 -0.01 10.78 -5.18
CA TYR A 69 0.06 10.59 -3.74
C TYR A 69 0.08 9.09 -3.39
N LEU A 70 -0.88 8.31 -3.90
CA LEU A 70 -0.95 6.87 -3.63
C LEU A 70 0.32 6.13 -4.09
N ALA A 71 0.84 6.44 -5.28
CA ALA A 71 2.07 5.85 -5.78
C ALA A 71 3.29 6.24 -4.92
N LYS A 72 3.42 7.53 -4.58
CA LYS A 72 4.51 8.04 -3.73
C LYS A 72 4.48 7.43 -2.33
N ARG A 73 3.29 7.27 -1.76
CA ARG A 73 3.10 6.64 -0.44
C ARG A 73 3.63 5.20 -0.43
N VAL A 74 3.31 4.41 -1.46
CA VAL A 74 3.81 3.04 -1.62
C VAL A 74 5.32 3.02 -1.87
N GLU A 75 5.86 3.95 -2.67
CA GLU A 75 7.31 4.10 -2.86
C GLU A 75 8.03 4.31 -1.52
N LEU A 76 7.59 5.28 -0.72
CA LEU A 76 8.20 5.59 0.57
C LEU A 76 8.10 4.42 1.57
N GLN A 77 6.96 3.73 1.62
CA GLN A 77 6.82 2.54 2.45
C GLN A 77 7.79 1.43 2.06
N SER A 78 7.94 1.16 0.76
CA SER A 78 8.84 0.14 0.28
C SER A 78 10.30 0.50 0.52
N LEU A 79 10.68 1.77 0.34
CA LEU A 79 12.05 2.24 0.66
C LEU A 79 12.35 2.13 2.16
N LYS A 80 11.38 2.45 3.04
CA LYS A 80 11.49 2.23 4.48
C LYS A 80 11.78 0.75 4.79
N ARG A 81 11.02 -0.18 4.19
CA ARG A 81 11.22 -1.63 4.37
C ARG A 81 12.58 -2.10 3.85
N LEU A 82 13.06 -1.57 2.72
CA LEU A 82 14.40 -1.89 2.22
C LEU A 82 15.50 -1.42 3.18
N ALA A 83 15.37 -0.21 3.73
CA ALA A 83 16.32 0.33 4.70
C ALA A 83 16.33 -0.50 5.99
N GLU A 84 15.16 -0.81 6.55
CA GLU A 84 15.03 -1.67 7.74
C GLU A 84 15.56 -3.09 7.48
N GLY A 85 15.29 -3.64 6.29
CA GLY A 85 15.74 -4.98 5.90
C GLY A 85 17.25 -5.14 5.84
N LYS A 86 17.99 -4.09 5.45
CA LYS A 86 19.46 -4.11 5.44
C LYS A 86 20.06 -4.30 6.85
N GLY A 87 19.35 -3.86 7.89
CA GLY A 87 19.79 -4.01 9.29
C GLY A 87 19.48 -5.37 9.92
N LYS A 88 18.57 -6.16 9.33
CA LYS A 88 18.08 -7.42 9.94
C LYS A 88 18.92 -8.66 9.61
N GLY A 89 19.87 -8.59 8.66
CA GLY A 89 20.67 -9.74 8.23
C GLY A 89 19.87 -10.78 7.42
N SER A 90 20.38 -12.02 7.34
CA SER A 90 19.79 -13.09 6.52
C SER A 90 18.53 -13.71 7.11
N LEU A 91 18.35 -13.64 8.43
CA LEU A 91 17.15 -14.14 9.15
C LEU A 91 16.36 -12.97 9.73
N ARG A 92 15.19 -12.70 9.17
CA ARG A 92 14.44 -11.48 9.52
C ARG A 92 13.52 -11.60 10.73
N ARG A 93 13.08 -12.82 11.06
CA ARG A 93 12.08 -13.07 12.12
C ARG A 93 12.43 -14.29 12.98
N LEU A 94 13.70 -14.38 13.38
CA LEU A 94 14.17 -15.47 14.26
C LEU A 94 13.43 -15.43 15.60
N GLY A 95 12.86 -16.57 16.01
CA GLY A 95 12.15 -16.71 17.29
C GLY A 95 10.77 -16.04 17.33
N GLN A 96 10.24 -15.57 16.20
CA GLN A 96 8.90 -15.00 16.11
C GLN A 96 7.92 -15.96 15.44
N ASP A 97 6.69 -15.98 15.96
CA ASP A 97 5.61 -16.75 15.36
C ASP A 97 5.27 -16.26 13.94
N PRO A 98 4.82 -17.17 13.06
CA PRO A 98 4.38 -16.80 11.72
C PRO A 98 3.29 -15.75 11.74
N GLN A 99 3.54 -14.65 11.04
CA GLN A 99 2.52 -13.64 10.83
C GLN A 99 1.54 -14.16 9.78
N THR A 100 0.34 -14.53 10.21
CA THR A 100 -0.72 -15.06 9.34
C THR A 100 -1.71 -13.99 8.89
N THR A 101 -1.79 -12.88 9.62
CA THR A 101 -2.65 -11.75 9.29
C THR A 101 -1.82 -10.54 8.87
N CYS A 102 -2.24 -9.91 7.78
CA CYS A 102 -1.72 -8.64 7.31
C CYS A 102 -2.91 -7.73 6.99
N GLY A 103 -2.68 -6.42 7.04
CA GLY A 103 -3.71 -5.44 6.70
C GLY A 103 -4.24 -5.63 5.28
N ASP A 104 -5.33 -4.96 4.93
CA ASP A 104 -5.95 -5.10 3.62
C ASP A 104 -4.98 -4.75 2.46
N PRO A 105 -5.19 -5.29 1.25
CA PRO A 105 -4.46 -4.85 0.06
C PRO A 105 -4.62 -3.35 -0.18
N ASP A 106 -3.58 -2.71 -0.71
CA ASP A 106 -3.64 -1.30 -1.08
C ASP A 106 -4.60 -1.10 -2.26
N ILE A 107 -5.62 -0.27 -2.06
CA ILE A 107 -6.57 0.05 -3.14
C ILE A 107 -5.92 1.10 -4.05
N LEU A 108 -5.57 0.67 -5.27
CA LEU A 108 -4.95 1.54 -6.26
C LEU A 108 -5.80 1.73 -7.50
N THR A 109 -5.60 2.88 -8.10
CA THR A 109 -6.13 3.20 -9.43
C THR A 109 -5.17 2.68 -10.52
N PRO A 110 -5.66 2.41 -11.74
CA PRO A 110 -4.79 2.03 -12.86
C PRO A 110 -3.69 3.06 -13.16
N GLN A 111 -3.96 4.37 -12.95
CA GLN A 111 -2.95 5.41 -13.12
C GLN A 111 -1.84 5.32 -12.06
N ALA A 112 -2.21 5.09 -10.79
CA ALA A 112 -1.23 4.89 -9.71
C ALA A 112 -0.36 3.66 -9.97
N LEU A 113 -0.94 2.55 -10.45
CA LEU A 113 -0.17 1.37 -10.87
C LEU A 113 0.83 1.71 -11.99
N GLY A 114 0.41 2.49 -12.99
CA GLY A 114 1.32 2.95 -14.05
C GLY A 114 2.49 3.79 -13.53
N LEU A 115 2.28 4.59 -12.49
CA LEU A 115 3.35 5.34 -11.82
C LEU A 115 4.29 4.43 -11.04
N LEU A 116 3.76 3.46 -10.28
CA LEU A 116 4.59 2.48 -9.57
C LEU A 116 5.52 1.71 -10.50
N ARG A 117 5.03 1.30 -11.68
CA ARG A 117 5.88 0.65 -12.69
C ARG A 117 7.04 1.54 -13.13
N LYS A 118 6.82 2.84 -13.29
CA LYS A 118 7.89 3.81 -13.59
C LYS A 118 8.87 4.01 -12.43
N MET A 119 8.45 3.73 -11.20
CA MET A 119 9.27 3.79 -9.98
C MET A 119 10.02 2.47 -9.72
N GLY A 120 10.03 1.53 -10.68
CA GLY A 120 10.74 0.26 -10.58
C GLY A 120 9.97 -0.84 -9.84
N PHE A 121 8.64 -0.77 -9.81
CA PHE A 121 7.81 -1.89 -9.33
C PHE A 121 7.37 -2.79 -10.48
N ASN A 122 7.68 -4.07 -10.37
CA ASN A 122 7.26 -5.09 -11.32
C ASN A 122 6.14 -5.97 -10.77
N GLU A 123 5.28 -6.45 -11.67
CA GLU A 123 4.15 -7.32 -11.34
C GLU A 123 4.58 -8.78 -11.44
N TYR A 124 4.25 -9.54 -10.40
CA TYR A 124 4.59 -10.95 -10.27
C TYR A 124 3.33 -11.80 -10.18
N LYS A 125 3.43 -13.02 -10.72
CA LYS A 125 2.37 -14.03 -10.69
C LYS A 125 2.27 -14.65 -9.30
N ASP A 126 1.10 -15.19 -9.00
CA ASP A 126 0.86 -15.93 -7.76
C ASP A 126 1.82 -17.12 -7.57
N THR A 127 2.21 -17.79 -8.66
CA THR A 127 3.19 -18.88 -8.64
C THR A 127 4.60 -18.41 -8.30
N GLU A 128 4.99 -17.21 -8.74
CA GLU A 128 6.28 -16.59 -8.44
C GLU A 128 6.32 -16.18 -6.96
N VAL A 129 5.25 -15.58 -6.45
CA VAL A 129 5.12 -15.24 -5.01
C VAL A 129 5.12 -16.50 -4.14
N SER A 130 4.39 -17.54 -4.55
CA SER A 130 4.38 -18.84 -3.85
C SER A 130 5.77 -19.48 -3.81
N PHE A 131 6.53 -19.37 -4.90
CA PHE A 131 7.92 -19.80 -4.93
C PHE A 131 8.78 -19.02 -3.92
N LEU A 132 8.65 -17.69 -3.88
CA LEU A 132 9.37 -16.87 -2.90
C LEU A 132 9.02 -17.24 -1.46
N MET A 133 7.74 -17.44 -1.15
CA MET A 133 7.29 -17.88 0.17
C MET A 133 7.94 -19.21 0.57
N LYS A 134 8.02 -20.16 -0.36
CA LYS A 134 8.63 -21.47 -0.14
C LYS A 134 10.14 -21.37 0.10
N GLU A 135 10.87 -20.65 -0.73
CA GLU A 135 12.34 -20.56 -0.64
C GLU A 135 12.82 -19.73 0.55
N THR A 136 12.01 -18.75 1.00
CA THR A 136 12.34 -17.86 2.12
C THR A 136 11.73 -18.30 3.46
N SER A 137 10.91 -19.35 3.47
CA SER A 137 10.10 -19.76 4.63
C SER A 137 9.22 -18.63 5.19
N CYS A 138 8.93 -17.61 4.37
CA CYS A 138 8.09 -16.48 4.73
C CYS A 138 6.63 -16.75 4.38
N THR A 139 5.70 -16.27 5.20
CA THR A 139 4.31 -16.12 4.78
C THR A 139 4.17 -14.92 3.83
N GLN A 140 3.06 -14.84 3.09
CA GLN A 140 2.77 -13.67 2.26
C GLN A 140 2.76 -12.36 3.09
N CYS A 141 2.24 -12.42 4.32
CA CYS A 141 2.20 -11.26 5.20
C CYS A 141 3.59 -10.81 5.64
N GLU A 142 4.52 -11.75 5.81
CA GLU A 142 5.92 -11.45 6.11
C GLU A 142 6.65 -10.91 4.90
N LEU A 143 6.33 -11.39 3.69
CA LEU A 143 6.82 -10.76 2.47
C LEU A 143 6.36 -9.29 2.38
N ARG A 144 5.17 -8.94 2.88
CA ARG A 144 4.69 -7.54 2.92
C ARG A 144 5.34 -6.71 4.02
N SER A 145 5.59 -7.27 5.19
CA SER A 145 6.13 -6.51 6.33
C SER A 145 7.65 -6.40 6.29
N GLU A 146 8.33 -7.46 5.84
CA GLU A 146 9.79 -7.52 5.80
C GLU A 146 10.35 -7.06 4.46
N PHE A 147 9.69 -7.37 3.35
CA PHE A 147 10.15 -7.04 1.99
C PHE A 147 9.22 -6.01 1.33
N THR A 148 9.49 -5.68 0.07
CA THR A 148 8.71 -4.67 -0.69
C THR A 148 7.43 -5.22 -1.30
N LEU A 149 7.00 -6.44 -0.92
CA LEU A 149 5.76 -7.01 -1.46
C LEU A 149 4.61 -6.04 -1.18
N THR A 150 4.06 -5.52 -2.27
CA THR A 150 2.90 -4.64 -2.25
C THR A 150 1.77 -5.40 -2.92
N VAL A 151 0.77 -5.77 -2.12
CA VAL A 151 -0.43 -6.42 -2.61
C VAL A 151 -1.44 -5.33 -2.90
N ILE A 152 -1.79 -5.17 -4.17
CA ILE A 152 -2.71 -4.12 -4.59
C ILE A 152 -4.02 -4.72 -5.06
N GLN A 153 -5.09 -3.99 -4.83
CA GLN A 153 -6.40 -4.28 -5.37
C GLN A 153 -6.77 -3.15 -6.33
N LEU A 154 -6.91 -3.48 -7.62
CA LEU A 154 -7.35 -2.50 -8.60
C LEU A 154 -8.84 -2.20 -8.38
N GLN A 155 -9.17 -0.90 -8.26
CA GLN A 155 -10.57 -0.46 -8.19
C GLN A 155 -11.37 -1.08 -9.35
N ALA A 156 -12.45 -1.77 -9.02
CA ALA A 156 -13.24 -2.51 -9.99
C ALA A 156 -13.86 -1.55 -11.00
N LYS A 157 -13.71 -1.85 -12.30
CA LYS A 157 -14.49 -1.17 -13.33
C LYS A 157 -15.97 -1.55 -13.18
N PRO A 158 -16.92 -0.64 -13.49
CA PRO A 158 -18.34 -0.98 -13.54
C PRO A 158 -18.55 -2.25 -14.37
N GLY A 159 -19.22 -3.26 -13.79
CA GLY A 159 -19.51 -4.54 -14.46
C GLY A 159 -18.52 -5.69 -14.21
N ARG A 160 -17.40 -5.50 -13.50
CA ARG A 160 -16.54 -6.61 -13.06
C ARG A 160 -16.87 -7.04 -11.63
N LYS A 161 -17.24 -8.31 -11.45
CA LYS A 161 -17.66 -8.88 -10.14
C LYS A 161 -16.53 -9.03 -9.12
N ARG A 162 -15.27 -9.11 -9.55
CA ARG A 162 -14.13 -9.27 -8.63
C ARG A 162 -13.01 -8.29 -8.96
N PRO A 163 -12.54 -7.52 -7.97
CA PRO A 163 -11.38 -6.66 -8.14
C PRO A 163 -10.15 -7.55 -8.33
N ALA A 164 -9.24 -7.12 -9.20
CA ALA A 164 -8.10 -7.92 -9.57
C ALA A 164 -6.97 -7.65 -8.56
N VAL A 165 -6.57 -8.69 -7.81
CA VAL A 165 -5.42 -8.63 -6.91
C VAL A 165 -4.14 -8.74 -7.75
N ARG A 166 -3.13 -7.95 -7.41
CA ARG A 166 -1.81 -7.96 -8.04
C ARG A 166 -0.73 -7.93 -6.98
N PHE A 167 0.38 -8.58 -7.28
CA PHE A 167 1.58 -8.61 -6.45
C PHE A 167 2.65 -7.79 -7.11
N LEU A 168 3.15 -6.78 -6.41
CA LEU A 168 4.24 -5.93 -6.88
C LEU A 168 5.43 -6.06 -5.95
N PHE A 169 6.62 -6.12 -6.51
CA PHE A 169 7.87 -5.90 -5.77
C PHE A 169 8.67 -4.80 -6.46
N ARG A 170 9.54 -4.13 -5.71
CA ARG A 170 10.56 -3.29 -6.32
C ARG A 170 11.68 -4.15 -6.90
N ASP A 171 12.27 -3.67 -8.00
CA ASP A 171 13.35 -4.38 -8.70
C ASP A 171 14.66 -4.41 -7.93
N ASP A 172 14.86 -3.43 -7.04
CA ASP A 172 16.00 -3.35 -6.14
C ASP A 172 15.81 -4.16 -4.85
N ASP A 173 14.67 -4.85 -4.69
CA ASP A 173 14.46 -5.74 -3.55
C ASP A 173 15.30 -7.02 -3.72
N PRO A 174 16.19 -7.31 -2.75
CA PRO A 174 17.11 -8.41 -2.91
C PRO A 174 16.39 -9.78 -2.97
N ILE A 175 15.14 -9.91 -2.49
CA ILE A 175 14.37 -11.15 -2.64
C ILE A 175 14.11 -11.53 -4.11
N ILE A 176 14.11 -10.55 -5.01
CA ILE A 176 13.81 -10.74 -6.43
C ILE A 176 14.93 -11.50 -7.14
N ALA A 177 16.16 -11.48 -6.62
CA ALA A 177 17.24 -12.31 -7.12
C ALA A 177 16.89 -13.81 -7.10
N LEU A 178 16.02 -14.26 -6.18
CA LEU A 178 15.58 -15.66 -6.12
C LEU A 178 14.72 -16.05 -7.32
N LEU A 179 14.03 -15.12 -7.97
CA LEU A 179 13.19 -15.44 -9.13
C LEU A 179 13.99 -15.89 -10.35
N ALA A 180 15.29 -15.57 -10.44
CA ALA A 180 16.16 -16.15 -11.46
C ALA A 180 16.20 -17.68 -11.39
N HIS A 181 16.11 -18.26 -10.17
CA HIS A 181 16.00 -19.71 -9.98
C HIS A 181 14.66 -20.26 -10.45
N TYR A 182 13.56 -19.56 -10.16
CA TYR A 182 12.25 -19.91 -10.66
C TYR A 182 12.23 -19.99 -12.19
N TYR A 183 12.74 -18.95 -12.87
CA TYR A 183 12.75 -18.90 -14.34
C TYR A 183 13.71 -19.91 -14.97
N SER A 184 14.84 -20.20 -14.33
CA SER A 184 15.79 -21.21 -14.83
C SER A 184 15.38 -22.66 -14.52
N GLY A 185 14.35 -22.88 -13.69
CA GLY A 185 13.98 -24.22 -13.21
C GLY A 185 15.03 -24.84 -12.28
N THR A 186 16.00 -24.07 -11.81
CA THR A 186 17.04 -24.54 -10.89
C THR A 186 16.65 -24.26 -9.45
N ARG A 187 17.15 -25.07 -8.50
CA ARG A 187 17.03 -24.72 -7.08
C ARG A 187 18.10 -23.69 -6.70
N PRO A 188 17.80 -22.72 -5.81
CA PRO A 188 18.81 -21.82 -5.29
C PRO A 188 19.93 -22.64 -4.62
N ARG A 189 21.16 -22.56 -5.16
CA ARG A 189 22.36 -23.12 -4.53
C ARG A 189 23.21 -21.94 -4.06
N ASN A 190 23.41 -21.81 -2.74
CA ASN A 190 24.31 -20.85 -2.07
C ASN A 190 24.54 -19.55 -2.86
N THR A 191 23.47 -18.80 -3.12
CA THR A 191 23.57 -17.50 -3.77
C THR A 191 24.29 -16.54 -2.82
N SER A 192 25.50 -16.13 -3.18
CA SER A 192 26.34 -15.15 -2.46
C SER A 192 25.72 -13.75 -2.36
N PHE A 193 24.55 -13.54 -2.96
CA PHE A 193 23.84 -12.26 -3.03
C PHE A 193 23.46 -11.64 -1.68
N PHE A 194 23.48 -12.39 -0.58
CA PHE A 194 22.96 -11.93 0.72
C PHE A 194 24.00 -11.84 1.85
N GLY A 195 25.29 -11.94 1.52
CA GLY A 195 26.36 -12.01 2.54
C GLY A 195 26.35 -13.36 3.28
N ILE A 196 27.52 -13.77 3.77
CA ILE A 196 27.87 -15.05 4.44
C ILE A 196 26.74 -16.10 4.43
N GLY A 197 26.54 -16.74 3.27
CA GLY A 197 26.12 -18.13 3.18
C GLY A 197 24.63 -18.48 3.03
N GLY A 198 23.68 -17.56 2.83
CA GLY A 198 22.28 -17.99 2.63
C GLY A 198 21.34 -16.96 2.00
N SER A 199 20.34 -17.43 1.26
CA SER A 199 19.18 -16.63 0.82
C SER A 199 18.47 -15.99 2.02
N PRO A 200 17.79 -14.85 1.86
CA PRO A 200 17.14 -14.16 2.95
C PRO A 200 15.94 -15.01 3.31
N LYS A 201 15.85 -15.38 4.58
CA LYS A 201 14.73 -16.16 5.09
C LYS A 201 14.04 -15.40 6.21
N CYS A 202 12.75 -15.63 6.37
CA CYS A 202 12.07 -15.20 7.58
C CYS A 202 12.46 -16.11 8.76
N ARG A 203 12.61 -17.41 8.49
CA ARG A 203 12.84 -18.47 9.48
C ARG A 203 13.69 -19.62 8.92
N TYR A 204 14.13 -20.51 9.80
CA TYR A 204 14.75 -21.79 9.45
C TYR A 204 13.76 -22.74 8.78
#